data_AF-A0A432LRW6-F1
#
_entry.id   AF-A0A432LRW6-F1
#
_cell.length_a   1.000
_cell.length_b   1.000
_cell.length_c   1.000
_cell.angle_alpha   90.00
_cell.angle_beta   90.00
_cell.angle_gamma   90.00
#
_symmetry.space_group_name_H-M   'P 1'
#
loop_
_entity.id
_entity.type
_entity.pdbx_description
1 polymer ?
#
loop_
_entity_poly.entity_id
_entity_poly.type
_entity_poly.pdbx_seq_one_letter_code
_entity_poly.pdbx_strand_id
1 'polypeptide(L)'
;MRLLVPALALALSLPLAVAAQDIEKVNGEISVDAGQHAGDLHSVNGGIQVGANAVVQGASTVNGSIHLGDNAQASSLHTVNGSLTLRTGSRVTGEVESTNGDISLDSRAEVGGNLANVNGTITLNHAHIGGGVATSNGDVTIGEGSRIDGGLVVREVHGRNWPNRDPEIIIGPHAVVNGTLEFRRDVVLEVSDSAQIGAVRGATPKHFSGATP
;
A
#
# COMPACT_ATOMS: atom_id res chain seq x y z
N MET A 1 33.83 9.40 64.26
CA MET A 1 33.53 8.15 63.54
C MET A 1 33.31 8.52 62.08
N ARG A 2 34.24 8.12 61.21
CA ARG A 2 34.17 8.30 59.75
C ARG A 2 32.98 7.52 59.20
N LEU A 3 32.37 7.97 58.12
CA LEU A 3 31.91 7.11 57.02
C LEU A 3 31.61 7.97 55.78
N LEU A 4 32.48 7.82 54.77
CA LEU A 4 32.27 8.20 53.38
C LEU A 4 31.01 7.50 52.85
N VAL A 5 30.22 8.21 52.04
CA VAL A 5 29.22 7.59 51.14
C VAL A 5 29.76 7.76 49.71
N PRO A 6 29.91 6.68 48.92
CA PRO A 6 30.47 6.76 47.57
C PRO A 6 29.42 7.26 46.58
N ALA A 7 29.84 8.10 45.64
CA ALA A 7 29.07 8.50 44.48
C ALA A 7 28.99 7.32 43.50
N LEU A 8 27.78 6.79 43.28
CA LEU A 8 27.51 5.81 42.22
C LEU A 8 27.02 6.59 40.99
N ALA A 9 27.93 6.87 40.07
CA ALA A 9 27.60 7.44 38.77
C ALA A 9 26.96 6.35 37.89
N LEU A 10 25.64 6.37 37.78
CA LEU A 10 24.89 5.52 36.85
C LEU A 10 25.01 6.13 35.45
N ALA A 11 25.94 5.63 34.64
CA ALA A 11 26.06 6.01 33.23
C ALA A 11 24.87 5.41 32.47
N LEU A 12 23.84 6.21 32.25
CA LEU A 12 22.69 5.88 31.42
C LEU A 12 23.14 5.91 29.95
N SER A 13 23.52 4.75 29.40
CA SER A 13 23.77 4.62 27.96
C SER A 13 22.42 4.70 27.23
N LEU A 14 22.00 5.91 26.89
CA LEU A 14 20.90 6.12 25.96
C LEU A 14 21.33 5.54 24.60
N PRO A 15 20.54 4.66 23.96
CA PRO A 15 20.81 4.29 22.58
C PRO A 15 20.70 5.58 21.75
N LEU A 16 21.82 5.99 21.15
CA LEU A 16 21.82 6.96 20.08
C LEU A 16 20.97 6.37 18.96
N ALA A 17 19.74 6.88 18.78
CA ALA A 17 19.00 6.67 17.56
C ALA A 17 19.86 7.25 16.44
N VAL A 18 20.56 6.38 15.70
CA VAL A 18 21.23 6.77 14.48
C VAL A 18 20.10 7.17 13.53
N ALA A 19 19.96 8.47 13.26
CA ALA A 19 19.01 8.94 12.27
C ALA A 19 19.38 8.26 10.95
N ALA A 20 18.47 7.43 10.44
CA ALA A 20 18.65 6.80 9.15
C ALA A 20 18.75 7.91 8.09
N GLN A 21 19.67 7.76 7.14
CA GLN A 21 19.99 8.83 6.19
C GLN A 21 18.94 8.92 5.08
N ASP A 22 18.50 10.13 4.77
CA ASP A 22 17.65 10.41 3.61
C ASP A 22 18.46 10.33 2.31
N ILE A 23 17.81 9.87 1.24
CA ILE A 23 18.43 9.70 -0.08
C ILE A 23 17.57 10.35 -1.14
N GLU A 24 18.13 11.36 -1.81
CA GLU A 24 17.47 12.06 -2.92
C GLU A 24 18.24 11.86 -4.22
N LYS A 25 17.52 11.56 -5.30
CA LYS A 25 18.08 11.51 -6.66
C LYS A 25 17.14 12.17 -7.66
N VAL A 26 17.70 12.97 -8.57
CA VAL A 26 16.91 13.47 -9.72
C VAL A 26 16.88 12.41 -10.82
N ASN A 27 18.03 11.80 -11.10
CA ASN A 27 18.16 10.74 -12.10
C ASN A 27 18.86 9.54 -11.47
N GLY A 28 18.29 8.36 -11.69
CA GLY A 28 18.87 7.10 -11.26
C GLY A 28 18.11 6.43 -10.13
N GLU A 29 18.36 5.14 -10.01
CA GLU A 29 17.73 4.26 -9.04
C GLU A 29 18.29 4.45 -7.64
N ILE A 30 17.42 4.35 -6.64
CA ILE A 30 17.78 4.23 -5.24
C ILE A 30 17.61 2.76 -4.84
N SER A 31 18.64 2.16 -4.27
CA SER A 31 18.59 0.79 -3.73
C SER A 31 18.99 0.82 -2.27
N VAL A 32 18.16 0.25 -1.41
CA VAL A 32 18.48 -0.05 0.00
C VAL A 32 18.66 -1.56 0.11
N ASP A 33 19.84 -1.99 0.52
CA ASP A 33 20.15 -3.41 0.60
C ASP A 33 19.33 -4.11 1.71
N ALA A 34 19.22 -5.43 1.61
CA ALA A 34 18.47 -6.23 2.56
C ALA A 34 18.93 -6.01 4.01
N GLY A 35 17.97 -5.87 4.91
CA GLY A 35 18.20 -5.63 6.34
C GLY A 35 18.80 -4.26 6.68
N GLN A 36 19.00 -3.38 5.70
CA GLN A 36 19.50 -2.02 5.95
C GLN A 36 18.37 -1.08 6.37
N HIS A 37 18.78 0.03 6.98
CA HIS A 37 17.88 1.10 7.40
C HIS A 37 18.19 2.37 6.62
N ALA A 38 17.16 3.04 6.11
CA ALA A 38 17.27 4.35 5.48
C ALA A 38 16.17 5.28 5.96
N GLY A 39 16.36 6.59 5.78
CA GLY A 39 15.35 7.61 6.05
C GLY A 39 14.33 7.65 4.93
N ASP A 40 14.03 8.86 4.46
CA ASP A 40 13.17 9.08 3.30
C ASP A 40 13.93 8.90 1.99
N LEU A 41 13.30 8.20 1.05
CA LEU A 41 13.82 7.96 -0.29
C LEU A 41 12.99 8.75 -1.30
N HIS A 42 13.63 9.64 -2.08
CA HIS A 42 12.95 10.44 -3.09
C HIS A 42 13.68 10.38 -4.44
N SER A 43 12.97 10.00 -5.50
CA SER A 43 13.49 10.02 -6.87
C SER A 43 12.57 10.76 -7.84
N VAL A 44 13.11 11.43 -8.85
CA VAL A 44 12.27 12.02 -9.92
C VAL A 44 12.21 11.09 -11.13
N ASN A 45 13.36 10.64 -11.65
CA ASN A 45 13.45 9.74 -12.78
C ASN A 45 14.28 8.51 -12.40
N GLY A 46 13.67 7.62 -11.62
CA GLY A 46 14.31 6.41 -11.14
C GLY A 46 13.40 5.61 -10.22
N GLY A 47 13.58 4.30 -10.25
CA GLY A 47 12.92 3.40 -9.32
C GLY A 47 13.53 3.46 -7.92
N ILE A 48 12.80 2.92 -6.95
CA ILE A 48 13.26 2.72 -5.59
C ILE A 48 13.11 1.24 -5.25
N GLN A 49 14.22 0.56 -4.98
CA GLN A 49 14.23 -0.82 -4.51
C GLN A 49 14.60 -0.86 -3.04
N VAL A 50 13.70 -1.40 -2.22
CA VAL A 50 13.93 -1.65 -0.80
C VAL A 50 14.06 -3.16 -0.61
N GLY A 51 15.25 -3.60 -0.20
CA GLY A 51 15.59 -5.01 -0.03
C GLY A 51 14.77 -5.70 1.06
N ALA A 52 14.80 -7.03 1.07
CA ALA A 52 14.09 -7.81 2.08
C ALA A 52 14.52 -7.44 3.50
N ASN A 53 13.56 -7.38 4.43
CA ASN A 53 13.77 -7.00 5.84
C ASN A 53 14.38 -5.60 6.05
N ALA A 54 14.53 -4.78 5.00
CA ALA A 54 14.99 -3.42 5.15
C ALA A 54 13.88 -2.55 5.77
N VAL A 55 14.28 -1.44 6.40
CA VAL A 55 13.37 -0.49 7.05
C VAL A 55 13.65 0.90 6.52
N VAL A 56 12.65 1.55 5.94
CA VAL A 56 12.74 2.91 5.43
C VAL A 56 11.67 3.79 6.09
N GLN A 57 11.89 5.10 6.19
CA GLN A 57 10.84 5.99 6.67
C GLN A 57 9.76 6.15 5.60
N GLY A 58 10.13 6.48 4.37
CA GLY A 58 9.21 6.61 3.26
C GLY A 58 9.91 6.42 1.93
N ALA A 59 9.14 6.14 0.89
CA ALA A 59 9.65 6.11 -0.47
C ALA A 59 8.69 6.82 -1.43
N SER A 60 9.23 7.71 -2.25
CA SER A 60 8.45 8.47 -3.22
C SER A 60 9.18 8.63 -4.55
N THR A 61 8.46 8.49 -5.67
CA THR A 61 9.03 8.75 -6.98
C THR A 61 8.05 9.34 -7.97
N VAL A 62 8.52 10.13 -8.95
CA VAL A 62 7.65 10.70 -9.98
C VAL A 62 7.55 9.78 -11.18
N ASN A 63 8.69 9.38 -11.76
CA ASN A 63 8.75 8.49 -12.93
C ASN A 63 9.59 7.27 -12.56
N GLY A 64 8.97 6.35 -11.84
CA GLY A 64 9.64 5.15 -11.35
C GLY A 64 8.69 4.25 -10.57
N SER A 65 9.07 2.98 -10.49
CA SER A 65 8.36 2.02 -9.64
C SER A 65 9.04 1.95 -8.27
N ILE A 66 8.25 1.71 -7.23
CA ILE A 66 8.76 1.44 -5.88
C ILE A 66 8.48 -0.01 -5.56
N HIS A 67 9.52 -0.68 -5.08
CA HIS A 67 9.50 -2.10 -4.80
C HIS A 67 9.92 -2.36 -3.35
N LEU A 68 8.97 -2.80 -2.52
CA LEU A 68 9.19 -3.17 -1.12
C LEU A 68 9.37 -4.69 -1.04
N GLY A 69 10.58 -5.13 -0.72
CA GLY A 69 10.92 -6.54 -0.66
C GLY A 69 10.30 -7.30 0.52
N ASP A 70 10.56 -8.60 0.59
CA ASP A 70 9.91 -9.49 1.57
C ASP A 70 10.17 -9.01 3.01
N ASN A 71 9.11 -8.90 3.79
CA ASN A 71 9.13 -8.41 5.19
C ASN A 71 9.80 -7.04 5.38
N ALA A 72 10.01 -6.27 4.31
CA ALA A 72 10.51 -4.92 4.42
C ALA A 72 9.43 -3.97 4.94
N GLN A 73 9.85 -2.88 5.56
CA GLN A 73 8.96 -1.96 6.27
C GLN A 73 9.16 -0.53 5.75
N ALA A 74 8.05 0.17 5.56
CA ALA A 74 8.02 1.59 5.25
C ALA A 74 6.90 2.30 6.04
N SER A 75 6.99 3.62 6.22
CA SER A 75 5.86 4.37 6.79
C SER A 75 4.85 4.76 5.72
N SER A 76 5.31 5.11 4.51
CA SER A 76 4.45 5.47 3.37
C SER A 76 5.15 5.20 2.04
N LEU A 77 4.35 4.98 0.99
CA LEU A 77 4.81 4.80 -0.39
C LEU A 77 3.99 5.67 -1.34
N HIS A 78 4.65 6.44 -2.21
CA HIS A 78 3.96 7.31 -3.17
C HIS A 78 4.61 7.25 -4.56
N THR A 79 3.82 7.13 -5.62
CA THR A 79 4.34 7.31 -6.99
C THR A 79 3.38 8.04 -7.90
N VAL A 80 3.91 8.80 -8.86
CA VAL A 80 3.08 9.50 -9.86
C VAL A 80 2.92 8.65 -11.11
N ASN A 81 4.02 8.20 -11.72
CA ASN A 81 4.04 7.41 -12.95
C ASN A 81 4.92 6.18 -12.76
N GLY A 82 4.35 5.13 -12.18
CA GLY A 82 5.02 3.87 -11.96
C GLY A 82 4.26 2.98 -11.00
N SER A 83 4.74 1.75 -10.84
CA SER A 83 4.03 0.75 -10.06
C SER A 83 4.55 0.68 -8.63
N LEU A 84 3.67 0.34 -7.69
CA LEU A 84 4.02 0.02 -6.31
C LEU A 84 3.86 -1.49 -6.13
N THR A 85 4.91 -2.16 -5.65
CA THR A 85 4.85 -3.59 -5.35
C THR A 85 5.31 -3.82 -3.92
N LEU A 86 4.42 -4.45 -3.14
CA LEU A 86 4.68 -4.88 -1.78
C LEU A 86 4.75 -6.40 -1.80
N ARG A 87 5.97 -6.94 -1.64
CA ARG A 87 6.16 -8.40 -1.61
C ARG A 87 5.64 -9.01 -0.31
N THR A 88 5.77 -10.32 -0.24
CA THR A 88 5.28 -11.17 0.83
C THR A 88 5.70 -10.67 2.22
N GLY A 89 4.71 -10.49 3.10
CA GLY A 89 4.95 -10.08 4.49
C GLY A 89 5.45 -8.65 4.69
N SER A 90 5.61 -7.86 3.62
CA SER A 90 6.02 -6.46 3.74
C SER A 90 4.94 -5.61 4.41
N ARG A 91 5.33 -4.49 5.03
CA ARG A 91 4.43 -3.68 5.85
C ARG A 91 4.63 -2.20 5.59
N VAL A 92 3.53 -1.52 5.30
CA VAL A 92 3.46 -0.06 5.28
C VAL A 92 2.58 0.40 6.43
N THR A 93 3.10 1.19 7.36
CA THR A 93 2.30 1.58 8.54
C THR A 93 1.24 2.63 8.23
N GLY A 94 1.51 3.49 7.25
CA GLY A 94 0.63 4.56 6.78
C GLY A 94 0.03 4.24 5.42
N GLU A 95 0.21 5.15 4.46
CA GLU A 95 -0.53 5.16 3.20
C GLU A 95 0.30 4.70 2.01
N VAL A 96 -0.38 4.13 1.02
CA VAL A 96 0.16 3.72 -0.27
C VAL A 96 -0.62 4.42 -1.37
N GLU A 97 0.03 5.25 -2.17
CA GLU A 97 -0.64 6.08 -3.17
C GLU A 97 0.03 6.02 -4.54
N SER A 98 -0.77 5.81 -5.58
CA SER A 98 -0.32 5.95 -6.98
C SER A 98 -1.22 6.91 -7.75
N THR A 99 -0.68 7.65 -8.71
CA THR A 99 -1.49 8.44 -9.65
C THR A 99 -1.72 7.67 -10.95
N ASN A 100 -0.66 7.21 -11.60
CA ASN A 100 -0.69 6.48 -12.86
C ASN A 100 0.21 5.25 -12.76
N GLY A 101 -0.31 4.20 -12.14
CA GLY A 101 0.38 2.93 -12.11
C GLY A 101 -0.31 1.89 -11.25
N ASP A 102 0.19 0.68 -11.37
CA ASP A 102 -0.39 -0.47 -10.70
C ASP A 102 0.09 -0.56 -9.26
N ILE A 103 -0.78 -1.04 -8.36
CA ILE A 103 -0.45 -1.34 -6.97
C ILE A 103 -0.70 -2.83 -6.76
N SER A 104 0.34 -3.58 -6.41
CA SER A 104 0.24 -5.02 -6.12
C SER A 104 0.72 -5.33 -4.72
N LEU A 105 -0.11 -6.02 -3.95
CA LEU A 105 0.20 -6.52 -2.62
C LEU A 105 0.15 -8.04 -2.63
N ASP A 106 1.29 -8.66 -2.33
CA ASP A 106 1.42 -10.11 -2.23
C ASP A 106 0.94 -10.64 -0.87
N SER A 107 1.02 -11.97 -0.73
CA SER A 107 0.57 -12.68 0.47
C SER A 107 1.16 -12.10 1.76
N ARG A 108 0.29 -11.85 2.74
CA ARG A 108 0.63 -11.29 4.05
C ARG A 108 1.21 -9.87 4.00
N ALA A 109 1.19 -9.19 2.86
CA ALA A 109 1.50 -7.77 2.82
C ALA A 109 0.41 -6.99 3.57
N GLU A 110 0.83 -5.95 4.31
CA GLU A 110 -0.07 -5.13 5.11
C GLU A 110 0.12 -3.64 4.86
N VAL A 111 -0.98 -2.92 4.71
CA VAL A 111 -1.03 -1.46 4.72
C VAL A 111 -1.90 -1.04 5.89
N GLY A 112 -1.30 -0.41 6.90
CA GLY A 112 -2.01 0.01 8.12
C GLY A 112 -3.01 1.15 7.87
N GLY A 113 -2.72 2.01 6.90
CA GLY A 113 -3.56 3.12 6.48
C GLY A 113 -4.35 2.86 5.20
N ASN A 114 -4.52 3.90 4.39
CA ASN A 114 -5.30 3.86 3.17
C ASN A 114 -4.43 3.45 1.96
N LEU A 115 -5.09 2.84 0.97
CA LEU A 115 -4.51 2.58 -0.34
C LEU A 115 -5.31 3.37 -1.38
N ALA A 116 -4.64 4.26 -2.12
CA ALA A 116 -5.28 5.11 -3.12
C ALA A 116 -4.63 4.99 -4.50
N ASN A 117 -5.45 5.01 -5.54
CA ASN A 117 -5.00 5.17 -6.92
C ASN A 117 -5.87 6.20 -7.68
N VAL A 118 -5.37 6.75 -8.77
CA VAL A 118 -6.19 7.46 -9.76
C VAL A 118 -6.38 6.59 -11.01
N ASN A 119 -5.29 6.11 -11.61
CA ASN A 119 -5.26 5.26 -12.79
C ASN A 119 -4.32 4.06 -12.59
N GLY A 120 -4.72 2.90 -13.08
CA GLY A 120 -3.95 1.66 -12.96
C GLY A 120 -4.64 0.64 -12.06
N THR A 121 -4.11 -0.57 -12.04
CA THR A 121 -4.76 -1.71 -11.40
C THR A 121 -4.35 -1.81 -9.95
N ILE A 122 -5.29 -2.08 -9.06
CA ILE A 122 -5.02 -2.47 -7.67
C ILE A 122 -5.26 -3.98 -7.55
N THR A 123 -4.25 -4.74 -7.14
CA THR A 123 -4.36 -6.19 -6.93
C THR A 123 -3.92 -6.55 -5.52
N LEU A 124 -4.81 -7.16 -4.74
CA LEU A 124 -4.53 -7.69 -3.42
C LEU A 124 -4.57 -9.21 -3.46
N ASN A 125 -3.57 -9.90 -2.92
CA ASN A 125 -3.55 -11.35 -2.81
C ASN A 125 -3.20 -11.77 -1.38
N HIS A 126 -4.15 -12.34 -0.64
CA HIS A 126 -3.99 -12.66 0.78
C HIS A 126 -3.39 -11.49 1.59
N ALA A 127 -3.76 -10.26 1.25
CA ALA A 127 -3.20 -9.04 1.82
C ALA A 127 -4.20 -8.35 2.76
N HIS A 128 -3.73 -7.45 3.61
CA HIS A 128 -4.56 -6.73 4.57
C HIS A 128 -4.38 -5.22 4.46
N ILE A 129 -5.50 -4.50 4.34
CA ILE A 129 -5.58 -3.05 4.41
C ILE A 129 -6.37 -2.67 5.66
N GLY A 130 -5.72 -1.99 6.60
CA GLY A 130 -6.34 -1.50 7.85
C GLY A 130 -7.23 -0.28 7.64
N GLY A 131 -6.97 0.52 6.60
CA GLY A 131 -7.82 1.61 6.16
C GLY A 131 -8.78 1.20 5.03
N GLY A 132 -9.11 2.17 4.17
CA GLY A 132 -9.93 1.95 2.98
C GLY A 132 -9.11 1.87 1.70
N VAL A 133 -9.74 1.38 0.63
CA VAL A 133 -9.22 1.46 -0.73
C VAL A 133 -9.98 2.53 -1.50
N ALA A 134 -9.27 3.39 -2.23
CA ALA A 134 -9.88 4.41 -3.07
C ALA A 134 -9.28 4.38 -4.49
N THR A 135 -10.13 4.46 -5.51
CA THR A 135 -9.69 4.62 -6.90
C THR A 135 -10.61 5.57 -7.66
N SER A 136 -10.18 6.07 -8.83
CA SER A 136 -11.03 6.89 -9.71
C SER A 136 -11.34 6.19 -11.03
N ASN A 137 -10.33 5.57 -11.64
CA ASN A 137 -10.44 4.92 -12.94
C ASN A 137 -9.67 3.59 -13.04
N GLY A 138 -9.14 3.11 -11.92
CA GLY A 138 -8.39 1.87 -11.84
C GLY A 138 -9.29 0.65 -11.62
N ASP A 139 -8.91 -0.47 -12.21
CA ASP A 139 -9.49 -1.76 -11.88
C ASP A 139 -9.02 -2.19 -10.50
N VAL A 140 -9.89 -2.91 -9.78
CA VAL A 140 -9.61 -3.34 -8.41
C VAL A 140 -9.93 -4.81 -8.28
N THR A 141 -8.91 -5.61 -8.02
CA THR A 141 -9.05 -7.02 -7.65
C THR A 141 -8.68 -7.19 -6.19
N ILE A 142 -9.71 -7.38 -5.36
CA ILE A 142 -9.54 -7.82 -3.97
C ILE A 142 -9.50 -9.34 -4.01
N GLY A 143 -8.33 -9.89 -4.32
CA GLY A 143 -8.13 -11.32 -4.55
C GLY A 143 -8.28 -12.16 -3.30
N GLU A 144 -8.08 -13.47 -3.47
CA GLU A 144 -8.41 -14.49 -2.48
C GLU A 144 -7.91 -14.16 -1.07
N GLY A 145 -8.80 -14.30 -0.08
CA GLY A 145 -8.48 -14.16 1.34
C GLY A 145 -7.96 -12.78 1.76
N SER A 146 -8.06 -11.76 0.89
CA SER A 146 -7.65 -10.40 1.22
C SER A 146 -8.69 -9.72 2.12
N ARG A 147 -8.23 -8.83 3.00
CA ARG A 147 -9.08 -8.10 3.94
C ARG A 147 -8.91 -6.59 3.79
N ILE A 148 -10.02 -5.87 3.76
CA ILE A 148 -10.07 -4.42 3.85
C ILE A 148 -11.00 -4.03 5.00
N ASP A 149 -10.49 -3.22 5.94
CA ASP A 149 -11.28 -2.83 7.10
C ASP A 149 -12.14 -1.58 6.86
N GLY A 150 -11.69 -0.62 6.03
CA GLY A 150 -12.35 0.67 5.81
C GLY A 150 -13.33 0.75 4.63
N GLY A 151 -13.42 -0.29 3.79
CA GLY A 151 -14.29 -0.31 2.59
C GLY A 151 -13.57 0.10 1.30
N LEU A 152 -14.36 0.27 0.23
CA LEU A 152 -13.88 0.59 -1.11
C LEU A 152 -14.66 1.78 -1.68
N VAL A 153 -13.96 2.79 -2.20
CA VAL A 153 -14.57 3.95 -2.87
C VAL A 153 -14.06 4.07 -4.29
N VAL A 154 -14.97 4.07 -5.26
CA VAL A 154 -14.68 4.46 -6.65
C VAL A 154 -15.24 5.86 -6.88
N ARG A 155 -14.35 6.83 -7.07
CA ARG A 155 -14.70 8.25 -7.22
C ARG A 155 -15.20 8.55 -8.63
N GLU A 156 -16.00 9.59 -8.72
CA GLU A 156 -16.37 10.19 -10.00
C GLU A 156 -15.15 10.82 -10.68
N VAL A 157 -15.11 10.76 -12.00
CA VAL A 157 -14.11 11.45 -12.82
C VAL A 157 -14.77 12.61 -13.55
N HIS A 158 -14.11 13.77 -13.57
CA HIS A 158 -14.63 14.98 -14.20
C HIS A 158 -13.79 15.35 -15.42
N GLY A 159 -14.44 15.56 -16.57
CA GLY A 159 -13.82 16.13 -17.77
C GLY A 159 -13.87 15.23 -19.01
N ARG A 160 -13.75 15.84 -20.18
CA ARG A 160 -13.90 15.16 -21.49
C ARG A 160 -12.72 14.24 -21.86
N ASN A 161 -11.59 14.37 -21.17
CA ASN A 161 -10.35 13.64 -21.49
C ASN A 161 -10.21 12.31 -20.73
N TRP A 162 -11.23 11.88 -19.98
CA TRP A 162 -11.18 10.61 -19.26
C TRP A 162 -11.56 9.44 -20.16
N PRO A 163 -10.95 8.26 -19.96
CA PRO A 163 -11.34 7.06 -20.68
C PRO A 163 -12.83 6.77 -20.46
N ASN A 164 -13.56 6.55 -21.55
CA ASN A 164 -14.97 6.12 -21.51
C ASN A 164 -15.03 4.61 -21.29
N ARG A 165 -14.58 4.15 -20.13
CA ARG A 165 -14.62 2.76 -19.71
C ARG A 165 -15.08 2.70 -18.25
N ASP A 166 -15.91 1.71 -17.96
CA ASP A 166 -16.32 1.37 -16.61
C ASP A 166 -15.23 0.53 -15.94
N PRO A 167 -14.69 0.93 -14.78
CA PRO A 167 -13.75 0.12 -14.03
C PRO A 167 -14.34 -1.23 -13.64
N GLU A 168 -13.48 -2.25 -13.66
CA GLU A 168 -13.82 -3.60 -13.23
C GLU A 168 -13.38 -3.79 -11.78
N ILE A 169 -14.32 -4.23 -10.95
CA ILE A 169 -14.15 -4.39 -9.51
C ILE A 169 -14.48 -5.84 -9.16
N ILE A 170 -13.45 -6.62 -8.85
CA ILE A 170 -13.57 -8.03 -8.51
C ILE A 170 -13.31 -8.21 -7.02
N ILE A 171 -14.28 -8.78 -6.31
CA ILE A 171 -14.11 -9.26 -4.94
C ILE A 171 -14.00 -10.79 -5.00
N GLY A 172 -12.79 -11.28 -4.81
CA GLY A 172 -12.41 -12.68 -4.96
C GLY A 172 -12.86 -13.58 -3.80
N PRO A 173 -12.60 -14.90 -3.91
CA PRO A 173 -13.04 -15.87 -2.93
C PRO A 173 -12.50 -15.61 -1.53
N HIS A 174 -13.33 -15.80 -0.50
CA HIS A 174 -12.95 -15.61 0.91
C HIS A 174 -12.42 -14.20 1.27
N ALA A 175 -12.52 -13.23 0.35
CA ALA A 175 -12.17 -11.85 0.64
C ALA A 175 -13.18 -11.23 1.61
N VAL A 176 -12.71 -10.30 2.45
CA VAL A 176 -13.53 -9.62 3.46
C VAL A 176 -13.38 -8.11 3.32
N VAL A 177 -14.48 -7.40 3.09
CA VAL A 177 -14.54 -5.94 3.04
C VAL A 177 -15.51 -5.46 4.11
N ASN A 178 -14.99 -5.00 5.25
CA ASN A 178 -15.79 -4.63 6.43
C ASN A 178 -16.49 -3.25 6.32
N GLY A 179 -16.11 -2.43 5.34
CA GLY A 179 -16.70 -1.11 5.09
C GLY A 179 -17.72 -1.08 3.96
N THR A 180 -18.25 0.12 3.68
CA THR A 180 -19.14 0.34 2.53
C THR A 180 -18.35 0.25 1.22
N LEU A 181 -18.95 -0.36 0.20
CA LEU A 181 -18.49 -0.28 -1.18
C LEU A 181 -19.29 0.84 -1.86
N GLU A 182 -18.65 1.99 -2.07
CA GLU A 182 -19.28 3.20 -2.60
C GLU A 182 -18.78 3.51 -4.01
N PHE A 183 -19.67 3.40 -4.99
CA PHE A 183 -19.40 3.67 -6.39
C PHE A 183 -20.10 4.98 -6.80
N ARG A 184 -19.32 6.00 -7.14
CA ARG A 184 -19.81 7.32 -7.61
C ARG A 184 -19.81 7.46 -9.13
N ARG A 185 -19.60 6.36 -9.83
CA ARG A 185 -19.67 6.20 -11.28
C ARG A 185 -20.04 4.75 -11.59
N ASP A 186 -20.42 4.50 -12.84
CA ASP A 186 -20.71 3.14 -13.29
C ASP A 186 -19.44 2.27 -13.24
N VAL A 187 -19.62 1.04 -12.76
CA VAL A 187 -18.58 0.02 -12.63
C VAL A 187 -19.16 -1.35 -12.97
N VAL A 188 -18.30 -2.28 -13.36
CA VAL A 188 -18.61 -3.70 -13.39
C VAL A 188 -18.18 -4.28 -12.04
N LEU A 189 -19.15 -4.61 -11.18
CA LEU A 189 -18.89 -5.20 -9.86
C LEU A 189 -19.18 -6.70 -9.89
N GLU A 190 -18.15 -7.50 -9.65
CA GLU A 190 -18.21 -8.95 -9.57
C GLU A 190 -17.77 -9.44 -8.20
N VAL A 191 -18.60 -10.27 -7.56
CA VAL A 191 -18.41 -10.69 -6.16
C VAL A 191 -18.52 -12.20 -6.05
N SER A 192 -17.48 -12.83 -5.52
CA SER A 192 -17.50 -14.26 -5.24
C SER A 192 -18.59 -14.58 -4.21
N ASP A 193 -19.31 -15.70 -4.41
CA ASP A 193 -20.29 -16.21 -3.45
C ASP A 193 -19.71 -16.48 -2.05
N SER A 194 -18.39 -16.67 -1.96
CA SER A 194 -17.68 -16.92 -0.70
C SER A 194 -17.12 -15.66 -0.04
N ALA A 195 -17.24 -14.50 -0.69
CA ALA A 195 -16.76 -13.23 -0.16
C ALA A 195 -17.73 -12.65 0.87
N GLN A 196 -17.20 -11.85 1.79
CA GLN A 196 -17.99 -11.06 2.73
C GLN A 196 -17.79 -9.57 2.42
N ILE A 197 -18.87 -8.87 2.09
CA ILE A 197 -18.83 -7.45 1.76
C ILE A 197 -19.81 -6.67 2.64
N GLY A 198 -19.46 -5.43 2.94
CA GLY A 198 -20.37 -4.47 3.54
C GLY A 198 -21.44 -3.97 2.55
N ALA A 199 -22.15 -2.91 2.96
CA ALA A 199 -23.19 -2.33 2.13
C ALA A 199 -22.64 -1.82 0.79
N VAL A 200 -23.37 -2.06 -0.30
CA VAL A 200 -23.03 -1.60 -1.65
C VAL A 200 -23.90 -0.40 -2.03
N ARG A 201 -23.29 0.63 -2.61
CA ARG A 201 -23.97 1.86 -3.09
C ARG A 201 -23.49 2.22 -4.48
N GLY A 202 -24.42 2.51 -5.39
CA GLY A 202 -24.10 2.99 -6.75
C GLY A 202 -23.67 1.91 -7.75
N ALA A 203 -23.71 0.64 -7.37
CA ALA A 203 -23.50 -0.50 -8.27
C ALA A 203 -24.41 -1.67 -7.87
N THR A 204 -24.62 -2.61 -8.80
CA THR A 204 -25.31 -3.87 -8.53
C THR A 204 -24.30 -5.02 -8.63
N PRO A 205 -24.04 -5.77 -7.54
CA PRO A 205 -23.14 -6.91 -7.59
C PRO A 205 -23.63 -8.01 -8.54
N LYS A 206 -22.73 -8.50 -9.39
CA LYS A 206 -22.89 -9.76 -10.11
C LYS A 206 -22.14 -10.84 -9.35
N HIS A 207 -22.86 -11.88 -8.95
CA HIS A 207 -22.28 -12.95 -8.18
C HIS A 207 -21.67 -14.03 -9.09
N PHE A 208 -20.53 -14.58 -8.68
CA PHE A 208 -19.87 -15.68 -9.36
C PHE A 208 -19.36 -16.74 -8.39
N SER A 209 -19.15 -17.95 -8.91
CA SER A 209 -18.64 -19.10 -8.18
C SER A 209 -17.31 -19.57 -8.77
N GLY A 210 -16.40 -20.05 -7.92
CA GLY A 210 -15.07 -20.52 -8.36
C GLY A 210 -13.97 -19.51 -8.07
N ALA A 211 -12.79 -19.70 -8.68
CA ALA A 211 -11.61 -18.88 -8.42
C ALA A 211 -11.66 -17.50 -9.10
N THR A 212 -12.38 -17.39 -10.21
CA THR A 212 -12.51 -16.18 -11.02
C THR A 212 -13.94 -16.07 -11.57
N PRO A 213 -14.42 -14.85 -11.90
CA PRO A 213 -15.71 -14.62 -12.57
C PRO A 213 -15.88 -15.37 -13.91
#